data_AF-A0A5E8CHS9-F1
#
_entry.id   AF-A0A5E8CHS9-F1
#
_cell.length_a   1.000
_cell.length_b   1.000
_cell.length_c   1.000
_cell.angle_alpha   90.00
_cell.angle_beta   90.00
_cell.angle_gamma   90.00
#
_symmetry.space_group_name_H-M   'P 1'
#
loop_
_entity.id
_entity.type
_entity.pdbx_description
1 polymer ?
#
loop_
_entity_poly.entity_id
_entity_poly.type
_entity_poly.pdbx_seq_one_letter_code
_entity_poly.pdbx_strand_id
1 'polypeptide(L)'
;MVKLWSQYSINIENINYISIKTQYSDIKSKFEKLKEDKSKLESNGDNEDVNSEENTYDNNNKVILERINNFINKDKEGQLEFNKKNSLDLLQLEETISNYLCKYVLQNNYLNHSFFISTLKIIQKISSTLRDKINQKKFSHDLRKIKITNSIPRSSYKFCHFKEDCVYNYDSKKSGCYADHYVHNMIEADIEALIEYININYKDNNIINHNKEIIKCINTLCFVIKHMESELKSLCIYAEPKEYDKLHQNKVIHKKPKKNFKKKKI
;
A
#
# COMPACT_ATOMS: atom_id res chain seq x y z
N MET A 1 50.10 -24.28 -16.94
CA MET A 1 48.95 -23.86 -17.76
C MET A 1 47.93 -23.07 -16.91
N VAL A 2 48.39 -22.08 -16.14
CA VAL A 2 47.54 -21.17 -15.32
C VAL A 2 48.30 -19.84 -15.24
N LYS A 3 48.07 -18.92 -16.19
CA LYS A 3 48.59 -17.54 -16.14
C LYS A 3 47.90 -16.57 -17.12
N LEU A 4 46.62 -16.77 -17.44
CA LEU A 4 45.87 -15.91 -18.37
C LEU A 4 44.53 -15.36 -17.83
N TRP A 5 44.18 -15.60 -16.56
CA TRP A 5 42.90 -15.15 -15.99
C TRP A 5 42.99 -13.93 -15.05
N SER A 6 44.17 -13.37 -14.78
CA SER A 6 44.29 -12.20 -13.88
C SER A 6 44.31 -10.83 -14.58
N GLN A 7 44.34 -10.78 -15.92
CA GLN A 7 44.38 -9.52 -16.67
C GLN A 7 43.01 -9.06 -17.20
N TYR A 8 42.02 -9.95 -17.27
CA TYR A 8 40.67 -9.59 -17.75
C TYR A 8 39.71 -9.08 -16.65
N SER A 9 40.04 -9.30 -15.38
CA SER A 9 39.18 -8.91 -14.24
C SER A 9 39.38 -7.46 -13.77
N ILE A 10 40.52 -6.83 -14.09
CA ILE A 10 40.84 -5.44 -13.66
C ILE A 10 40.22 -4.39 -14.60
N ASN A 11 39.84 -4.78 -15.83
CA ASN A 11 39.24 -3.84 -16.80
C ASN A 11 37.73 -3.68 -16.66
N ILE A 12 37.00 -4.69 -16.15
CA ILE A 12 35.53 -4.62 -16.08
C ILE A 12 35.05 -3.74 -14.91
N GLU A 13 35.76 -3.75 -13.77
CA GLU A 13 35.44 -2.87 -12.63
C GLU A 13 35.75 -1.39 -12.92
N ASN A 14 36.84 -1.11 -13.64
CA ASN A 14 37.19 0.27 -14.04
C ASN A 14 36.26 0.83 -15.13
N ILE A 15 35.82 0.01 -16.09
CA ILE A 15 34.87 0.46 -17.12
C ILE A 15 33.49 0.75 -16.51
N ASN A 16 33.03 -0.06 -15.55
CA ASN A 16 31.78 0.21 -14.82
C ASN A 16 31.87 1.46 -13.95
N TYR A 17 33.00 1.68 -13.25
CA TYR A 17 33.17 2.86 -12.40
C TYR A 17 33.27 4.17 -13.20
N ILE A 18 33.95 4.13 -14.36
CA ILE A 18 34.03 5.28 -15.28
C ILE A 18 32.67 5.55 -15.92
N SER A 19 31.95 4.52 -16.39
CA SER A 19 30.61 4.67 -16.99
C SER A 19 29.59 5.28 -16.01
N ILE A 20 29.64 4.86 -14.74
CA ILE A 20 28.79 5.40 -13.66
C ILE A 20 29.16 6.85 -13.34
N LYS A 21 30.46 7.21 -13.29
CA LYS A 21 30.90 8.60 -13.08
C LYS A 21 30.47 9.53 -14.23
N THR A 22 30.57 9.08 -15.47
CA THR A 22 30.15 9.87 -16.66
C THR A 22 28.63 10.06 -16.68
N GLN A 23 27.86 9.02 -16.34
CA GLN A 23 26.40 9.16 -16.17
C GLN A 23 26.04 10.14 -15.04
N TYR A 24 26.78 10.13 -13.91
CA TYR A 24 26.56 11.07 -12.81
C TYR A 24 26.90 12.52 -13.18
N SER A 25 27.97 12.75 -13.96
CA SER A 25 28.31 14.10 -14.44
C SER A 25 27.28 14.63 -15.44
N ASP A 26 26.76 13.76 -16.31
CA ASP A 26 25.74 14.13 -17.30
C ASP A 26 24.39 14.44 -16.63
N ILE A 27 24.03 13.68 -15.60
CA ILE A 27 22.84 13.94 -14.78
C ILE A 27 22.99 15.26 -14.01
N LYS A 28 24.16 15.52 -13.41
CA LYS A 28 24.43 16.77 -12.68
C LYS A 28 24.40 17.99 -13.60
N SER A 29 24.97 17.88 -14.80
CA SER A 29 24.94 18.93 -15.83
C SER A 29 23.51 19.23 -16.32
N LYS A 30 22.69 18.19 -16.53
CA LYS A 30 21.26 18.36 -16.85
C LYS A 30 20.49 19.01 -15.70
N PHE A 31 20.82 18.68 -14.46
CA PHE A 31 20.16 19.25 -13.28
C PHE A 31 20.50 20.73 -13.07
N GLU A 32 21.76 21.13 -13.30
CA GLU A 32 22.18 22.54 -13.25
C GLU A 32 21.59 23.36 -14.41
N LYS A 33 21.49 22.80 -15.62
CA LYS A 33 20.75 23.45 -16.73
C LYS A 33 19.27 23.66 -16.40
N LEU A 34 18.62 22.69 -15.79
CA LEU A 34 17.21 22.83 -15.37
C LEU A 34 17.02 23.91 -14.29
N LYS A 35 18.00 24.11 -13.40
CA LYS A 35 17.97 25.22 -12.43
C LYS A 35 18.18 26.58 -13.10
N GLU A 36 19.12 26.67 -14.04
CA GLU A 36 19.34 27.91 -14.80
C GLU A 36 18.14 28.26 -15.67
N ASP A 37 17.52 27.29 -16.33
CA ASP A 37 16.34 27.50 -17.17
C ASP A 37 15.12 27.93 -16.32
N LYS A 38 14.97 27.37 -15.11
CA LYS A 38 13.95 27.81 -14.14
C LYS A 38 14.19 29.24 -13.65
N SER A 39 15.45 29.62 -13.37
CA SER A 39 15.81 30.98 -12.95
C SER A 39 15.60 32.05 -14.04
N LYS A 40 15.67 31.66 -15.32
CA LYS A 40 15.42 32.56 -16.47
C LYS A 40 13.92 32.71 -16.78
N LEU A 41 13.11 31.71 -16.43
CA LEU A 41 11.65 31.78 -16.50
C LEU A 41 11.05 32.67 -15.40
N GLU A 42 11.68 32.73 -14.22
CA GLU A 42 11.25 33.57 -13.10
C GLU A 42 11.60 35.07 -13.27
N SER A 43 12.42 35.43 -14.27
CA SER A 43 12.82 36.83 -14.51
C SER A 43 12.01 37.57 -15.60
N ASN A 44 11.08 36.91 -16.28
CA ASN A 44 10.26 37.52 -17.35
C ASN A 44 8.82 36.99 -17.28
N GLY A 45 7.96 37.63 -16.49
CA GLY A 45 6.53 37.33 -16.50
C GLY A 45 5.82 38.09 -15.39
N ASP A 46 4.96 39.02 -15.79
CA ASP A 46 4.15 39.84 -14.90
C ASP A 46 3.33 39.02 -13.90
N ASN A 47 3.28 39.52 -12.67
CA ASN A 47 2.50 38.98 -11.55
C ASN A 47 1.02 38.86 -11.91
N GLU A 48 0.43 37.67 -11.77
CA GLU A 48 -0.89 37.44 -11.17
C GLU A 48 -1.20 35.92 -11.02
N ASP A 49 -1.46 35.50 -9.77
CA ASP A 49 -2.26 34.34 -9.33
C ASP A 49 -1.97 32.90 -9.82
N VAL A 50 -0.74 32.38 -9.63
CA VAL A 50 -0.45 30.92 -9.73
C VAL A 50 0.19 30.31 -8.45
N ASN A 51 0.58 31.14 -7.47
CA ASN A 51 1.41 30.70 -6.33
C ASN A 51 0.66 30.12 -5.10
N SER A 52 -0.67 30.05 -5.10
CA SER A 52 -1.45 29.61 -3.92
C SER A 52 -1.75 28.10 -3.89
N GLU A 53 -1.93 27.44 -5.04
CA GLU A 53 -2.27 26.01 -5.09
C GLU A 53 -1.05 25.09 -4.91
N GLU A 54 0.11 25.43 -5.48
CA GLU A 54 1.35 24.65 -5.35
C GLU A 54 1.85 24.60 -3.89
N ASN A 55 1.77 25.72 -3.18
CA ASN A 55 2.18 25.81 -1.77
C ASN A 55 1.28 24.98 -0.83
N THR A 56 -0.01 24.85 -1.15
CA THR A 56 -0.96 24.12 -0.30
C THR A 56 -0.80 22.59 -0.44
N TYR A 57 -0.51 22.12 -1.66
CA TYR A 57 -0.33 20.69 -1.95
C TYR A 57 0.95 20.10 -1.34
N ASP A 58 2.07 20.81 -1.45
CA ASP A 58 3.34 20.38 -0.87
C ASP A 58 3.31 20.37 0.66
N ASN A 59 2.57 21.31 1.25
CA ASN A 59 2.36 21.35 2.71
C ASN A 59 1.59 20.11 3.20
N ASN A 60 0.54 19.69 2.48
CA ASN A 60 -0.24 18.51 2.83
C ASN A 60 0.59 17.21 2.81
N ASN A 61 1.45 17.03 1.80
CA ASN A 61 2.32 15.84 1.72
C ASN A 61 3.35 15.80 2.85
N LYS A 62 3.89 16.96 3.26
CA LYS A 62 4.81 17.07 4.41
C LYS A 62 4.13 16.66 5.70
N VAL A 63 2.92 17.16 5.97
CA VAL A 63 2.13 16.81 7.16
C VAL A 63 1.84 15.31 7.21
N ILE A 64 1.48 14.70 6.07
CA ILE A 64 1.23 13.25 6.01
C ILE A 64 2.53 12.47 6.29
N LEU A 65 3.65 12.87 5.69
CA LEU A 65 4.94 12.22 5.89
C LEU A 65 5.41 12.30 7.35
N GLU A 66 5.28 13.47 7.99
CA GLU A 66 5.58 13.65 9.42
C GLU A 66 4.72 12.73 10.27
N ARG A 67 3.42 12.64 9.95
CA ARG A 67 2.50 11.75 10.65
C ARG A 67 2.89 10.27 10.49
N ILE A 68 3.30 9.84 9.29
CA ILE A 68 3.81 8.48 9.04
C ILE A 68 5.07 8.24 9.86
N ASN A 69 6.05 9.15 9.84
CA ASN A 69 7.28 9.03 10.60
C ASN A 69 7.03 8.93 12.11
N ASN A 70 6.06 9.70 12.63
CA ASN A 70 5.64 9.60 14.02
C ASN A 70 5.07 8.22 14.35
N PHE A 71 4.26 7.63 13.45
CA PHE A 71 3.80 6.24 13.65
C PHE A 71 4.95 5.24 13.59
N ILE A 72 5.91 5.41 12.67
CA ILE A 72 7.09 4.54 12.58
C ILE A 72 7.89 4.57 13.88
N ASN A 73 8.10 5.76 14.45
CA ASN A 73 8.83 5.92 15.70
C ASN A 73 8.09 5.29 16.89
N LYS A 74 6.79 5.57 17.03
CA LYS A 74 5.94 4.92 18.05
C LYS A 74 5.93 3.40 17.92
N ASP A 75 5.98 2.89 16.69
CA ASP A 75 6.02 1.44 16.46
C ASP A 75 7.31 0.81 16.96
N LYS A 76 8.45 1.46 16.68
CA LYS A 76 9.76 1.02 17.17
C LYS A 76 9.85 1.03 18.71
N GLU A 77 9.18 1.98 19.33
CA GLU A 77 9.11 2.12 20.79
C GLU A 77 8.06 1.20 21.43
N GLY A 78 7.28 0.45 20.64
CA GLY A 78 6.21 -0.42 21.15
C GLY A 78 4.99 0.33 21.69
N GLN A 79 4.84 1.62 21.33
CA GLN A 79 3.79 2.52 21.82
C GLN A 79 2.66 2.75 20.80
N LEU A 80 2.69 2.04 19.67
CA LEU A 80 1.69 2.19 18.62
C LEU A 80 0.39 1.47 19.00
N GLU A 81 -0.62 2.24 19.39
CA GLU A 81 -1.94 1.71 19.78
C GLU A 81 -3.05 2.17 18.82
N PHE A 82 -3.62 1.24 18.06
CA PHE A 82 -4.77 1.49 17.19
C PHE A 82 -6.12 1.17 17.83
N ASN A 83 -6.14 0.34 18.88
CA ASN A 83 -7.36 -0.17 19.52
C ASN A 83 -8.28 0.92 20.10
N LYS A 84 -7.75 2.12 20.36
CA LYS A 84 -8.49 3.26 20.91
C LYS A 84 -9.29 4.04 19.86
N LYS A 85 -9.07 3.79 18.57
CA LYS A 85 -9.75 4.49 17.47
C LYS A 85 -10.97 3.71 17.01
N ASN A 86 -12.01 4.42 16.58
CA ASN A 86 -13.14 3.80 15.88
C ASN A 86 -12.70 3.30 14.48
N SER A 87 -13.51 2.46 13.85
CA SER A 87 -13.21 1.83 12.57
C SER A 87 -13.08 2.82 11.41
N LEU A 88 -13.88 3.89 11.38
CA LEU A 88 -13.79 4.89 10.31
C LEU A 88 -12.46 5.67 10.42
N ASP A 89 -12.09 6.11 11.62
CA ASP A 89 -10.82 6.82 11.87
C ASP A 89 -9.60 5.99 11.44
N LEU A 90 -9.64 4.69 11.73
CA LEU A 90 -8.58 3.75 11.35
C LEU A 90 -8.53 3.57 9.83
N LEU A 91 -9.68 3.37 9.20
CA LEU A 91 -9.76 3.14 7.77
C LEU A 91 -9.40 4.40 6.96
N GLN A 92 -9.77 5.59 7.43
CA GLN A 92 -9.32 6.87 6.86
C GLN A 92 -7.81 7.06 7.00
N LEU A 93 -7.25 6.65 8.13
CA LEU A 93 -5.81 6.68 8.33
C LEU A 93 -5.11 5.71 7.36
N GLU A 94 -5.62 4.49 7.24
CA GLU A 94 -5.12 3.48 6.30
C GLU A 94 -5.16 3.99 4.85
N GLU A 95 -6.28 4.59 4.45
CA GLU A 95 -6.49 5.18 3.13
C GLU A 95 -5.45 6.29 2.87
N THR A 96 -5.29 7.22 3.82
CA THR A 96 -4.34 8.33 3.71
C THR A 96 -2.90 7.83 3.52
N ILE A 97 -2.48 6.85 4.33
CA ILE A 97 -1.12 6.29 4.24
C ILE A 97 -0.96 5.52 2.93
N SER A 98 -1.94 4.72 2.52
CA SER A 98 -1.88 3.95 1.28
C SER A 98 -1.83 4.84 0.03
N ASN A 99 -2.58 5.94 0.01
CA ASN A 99 -2.54 6.95 -1.05
C ASN A 99 -1.18 7.64 -1.14
N TYR A 100 -0.62 8.02 0.02
CA TYR A 100 0.73 8.58 0.06
C TYR A 100 1.75 7.58 -0.49
N LEU A 101 1.68 6.33 -0.05
CA LEU A 101 2.58 5.27 -0.50
C LEU A 101 2.45 5.00 -2.00
N CYS A 102 1.23 5.04 -2.54
CA CYS A 102 0.96 4.92 -3.97
C CYS A 102 1.66 6.03 -4.77
N LYS A 103 1.50 7.29 -4.36
CA LYS A 103 2.21 8.43 -4.99
C LYS A 103 3.73 8.30 -4.85
N TYR A 104 4.21 7.93 -3.66
CA TYR A 104 5.63 7.74 -3.38
C TYR A 104 6.27 6.74 -4.34
N VAL A 105 5.63 5.59 -4.57
CA VAL A 105 6.14 4.58 -5.51
C VAL A 105 6.12 5.08 -6.95
N LEU A 106 5.07 5.78 -7.37
CA LEU A 106 4.96 6.30 -8.74
C LEU A 106 5.99 7.41 -9.05
N GLN A 107 6.33 8.23 -8.06
CA GLN A 107 7.21 9.39 -8.23
C GLN A 107 8.70 9.04 -8.08
N ASN A 108 9.05 7.91 -7.46
CA ASN A 108 10.43 7.59 -7.09
C ASN A 108 10.87 6.24 -7.66
N ASN A 109 11.73 6.23 -8.69
CA ASN A 109 12.31 4.98 -9.24
C ASN A 109 13.03 4.13 -8.18
N TYR A 110 13.60 4.79 -7.18
CA TYR A 110 14.33 4.16 -6.09
C TYR A 110 13.66 4.48 -4.75
N LEU A 111 13.24 3.46 -4.03
CA LEU A 111 12.55 3.60 -2.75
C LEU A 111 13.52 3.37 -1.60
N ASN A 112 13.38 4.13 -0.52
CA ASN A 112 14.10 3.87 0.72
C ASN A 112 13.54 2.60 1.37
N HIS A 113 14.37 1.56 1.49
CA HIS A 113 13.94 0.24 1.98
C HIS A 113 13.30 0.31 3.38
N SER A 114 13.96 0.96 4.33
CA SER A 114 13.50 1.07 5.71
C SER A 114 12.15 1.80 5.81
N PHE A 115 12.03 2.95 5.15
CA PHE A 115 10.79 3.73 5.13
C PHE A 115 9.65 2.94 4.49
N PHE A 116 9.90 2.33 3.33
CA PHE A 116 8.89 1.59 2.57
C PHE A 116 8.35 0.39 3.37
N ILE A 117 9.24 -0.44 3.92
CA ILE A 117 8.86 -1.59 4.75
C ILE A 117 8.15 -1.16 6.02
N SER A 118 8.62 -0.11 6.71
CA SER A 118 7.99 0.36 7.94
C SER A 118 6.58 0.91 7.68
N THR A 119 6.39 1.61 6.56
CA THR A 119 5.08 2.11 6.14
C THR A 119 4.12 0.96 5.83
N LEU A 120 4.58 -0.06 5.09
CA LEU A 120 3.78 -1.26 4.83
C LEU A 120 3.35 -1.97 6.12
N LYS A 121 4.25 -2.09 7.11
CA LYS A 121 3.93 -2.66 8.42
C LYS A 121 2.88 -1.87 9.19
N ILE A 122 2.88 -0.54 9.07
CA ILE A 122 1.85 0.30 9.67
C ILE A 122 0.49 0.01 9.04
N ILE A 123 0.41 0.01 7.70
CA ILE A 123 -0.84 -0.33 6.99
C ILE A 123 -1.30 -1.72 7.44
N GLN A 124 -0.42 -2.73 7.42
CA GLN A 124 -0.71 -4.09 7.86
C GLN A 124 -1.28 -4.16 9.29
N LYS A 125 -0.74 -3.38 10.23
CA LYS A 125 -1.23 -3.31 11.62
C LYS A 125 -2.63 -2.68 11.71
N ILE A 126 -2.90 -1.67 10.90
CA ILE A 126 -4.24 -1.07 10.81
C ILE A 126 -5.22 -2.11 10.25
N SER A 127 -4.89 -2.77 9.13
CA SER A 127 -5.76 -3.81 8.54
C SER A 127 -6.00 -4.97 9.52
N SER A 128 -4.97 -5.45 10.23
CA SER A 128 -5.14 -6.50 11.25
C SER A 128 -6.07 -6.04 12.37
N THR A 129 -5.96 -4.78 12.82
CA THR A 129 -6.85 -4.22 13.85
C THR A 129 -8.30 -4.18 13.36
N LEU A 130 -8.52 -3.71 12.13
CA LEU A 130 -9.85 -3.64 11.52
C LEU A 130 -10.44 -5.03 11.27
N ARG A 131 -9.63 -5.99 10.82
CA ARG A 131 -9.99 -7.41 10.69
C ARG A 131 -10.53 -7.97 11.99
N ASP A 132 -9.80 -7.74 13.08
CA ASP A 132 -10.14 -8.26 14.41
C ASP A 132 -11.44 -7.64 14.91
N LYS A 133 -11.66 -6.34 14.68
CA LYS A 133 -12.93 -5.66 15.03
C LYS A 133 -14.16 -6.31 14.39
N ILE A 134 -14.04 -6.80 13.15
CA ILE A 134 -15.15 -7.47 12.45
C ILE A 134 -15.07 -8.99 12.47
N ASN A 135 -14.21 -9.56 13.32
CA ASN A 135 -14.04 -11.00 13.50
C ASN A 135 -13.73 -11.77 12.20
N GLN A 136 -13.01 -11.15 11.29
CA GLN A 136 -12.56 -11.81 10.08
C GLN A 136 -11.47 -12.84 10.39
N LYS A 137 -11.56 -14.03 9.80
CA LYS A 137 -10.50 -15.04 9.91
C LYS A 137 -9.25 -14.55 9.20
N LYS A 138 -8.09 -14.73 9.84
CA LYS A 138 -6.78 -14.51 9.20
C LYS A 138 -6.68 -15.34 7.92
N PHE A 139 -6.18 -14.70 6.88
CA PHE A 139 -5.91 -15.28 5.57
C PHE A 139 -4.42 -15.11 5.27
N SER A 140 -3.83 -16.05 4.53
CA SER A 140 -2.41 -16.03 4.17
C SER A 140 -2.21 -16.64 2.78
N HIS A 141 -1.29 -16.05 2.02
CA HIS A 141 -0.86 -16.59 0.73
C HIS A 141 0.18 -17.70 0.90
N ASP A 142 0.34 -18.53 -0.13
CA ASP A 142 1.50 -19.43 -0.23
C ASP A 142 2.74 -18.66 -0.71
N LEU A 143 3.48 -18.08 0.24
CA LEU A 143 4.65 -17.24 -0.03
C LEU A 143 5.80 -17.99 -0.72
N ARG A 144 5.84 -19.33 -0.64
CA ARG A 144 6.86 -20.14 -1.33
C ARG A 144 6.82 -19.95 -2.85
N LYS A 145 5.63 -19.60 -3.39
CA LYS A 145 5.46 -19.34 -4.82
C LYS A 145 6.27 -18.14 -5.30
N ILE A 146 6.54 -17.16 -4.45
CA ILE A 146 7.32 -15.97 -4.82
C ILE A 146 8.70 -16.36 -5.36
N LYS A 147 9.39 -17.29 -4.72
CA LYS A 147 10.72 -17.77 -5.16
C LYS A 147 10.68 -18.49 -6.50
N ILE A 148 9.54 -19.07 -6.86
CA ILE A 148 9.36 -19.87 -8.08
C ILE A 148 8.94 -18.97 -9.24
N THR A 149 7.98 -18.07 -9.01
CA THR A 149 7.35 -17.26 -10.07
C THR A 149 7.93 -15.87 -10.19
N ASN A 150 8.73 -15.43 -9.20
CA ASN A 150 9.18 -14.05 -9.05
C ASN A 150 8.03 -13.04 -9.16
N SER A 151 6.86 -13.38 -8.61
CA SER A 151 5.66 -12.55 -8.64
C SER A 151 5.00 -12.50 -7.27
N ILE A 152 4.32 -11.38 -6.99
CA ILE A 152 3.62 -11.17 -5.72
C ILE A 152 2.26 -11.86 -5.81
N PRO A 153 1.97 -12.89 -4.97
CA PRO A 153 0.63 -13.45 -4.88
C PRO A 153 -0.32 -12.36 -4.36
N ARG A 154 -1.48 -12.24 -4.99
CA ARG A 154 -2.47 -11.21 -4.69
C ARG A 154 -3.85 -11.83 -4.60
N SER A 155 -4.65 -11.24 -3.74
CA SER A 155 -6.04 -11.61 -3.56
C SER A 155 -6.90 -11.15 -4.74
N SER A 156 -8.00 -11.86 -4.99
CA SER A 156 -9.02 -11.44 -5.95
C SER A 156 -10.21 -10.85 -5.20
N TYR A 157 -10.46 -9.56 -5.39
CA TYR A 157 -11.48 -8.82 -4.66
C TYR A 157 -12.81 -8.84 -5.40
N LYS A 158 -13.88 -9.28 -4.72
CA LYS A 158 -15.24 -9.32 -5.27
C LYS A 158 -16.20 -8.52 -4.38
N PHE A 159 -16.06 -7.21 -4.47
CA PHE A 159 -16.88 -6.28 -3.70
C PHE A 159 -18.36 -6.34 -4.09
N CYS A 160 -19.21 -6.04 -3.11
CA CYS A 160 -20.63 -5.87 -3.32
C CYS A 160 -20.89 -4.66 -4.21
N HIS A 161 -21.66 -4.86 -5.27
CA HIS A 161 -22.03 -3.78 -6.17
C HIS A 161 -22.88 -2.69 -5.49
N PHE A 162 -23.69 -3.09 -4.50
CA PHE A 162 -24.60 -2.21 -3.79
C PHE A 162 -23.93 -1.39 -2.69
N LYS A 163 -22.68 -1.72 -2.30
CA LYS A 163 -21.89 -0.97 -1.30
C LYS A 163 -22.73 -0.59 -0.07
N GLU A 164 -22.75 0.69 0.33
CA GLU A 164 -23.49 1.24 1.46
C GLU A 164 -25.00 0.99 1.39
N ASP A 165 -25.57 0.84 0.19
CA ASP A 165 -27.00 0.59 -0.03
C ASP A 165 -27.36 -0.91 0.08
N CYS A 166 -26.38 -1.77 0.40
CA CYS A 166 -26.59 -3.20 0.49
C CYS A 166 -27.47 -3.58 1.68
N VAL A 167 -28.78 -3.68 1.44
CA VAL A 167 -29.75 -4.15 2.43
C VAL A 167 -29.39 -5.53 2.99
N TYR A 168 -28.72 -6.39 2.22
CA TYR A 168 -28.33 -7.72 2.69
C TYR A 168 -27.23 -7.68 3.77
N ASN A 169 -26.37 -6.66 3.75
CA ASN A 169 -25.31 -6.47 4.74
C ASN A 169 -25.78 -5.62 5.93
N TYR A 170 -26.50 -4.53 5.66
CA TYR A 170 -26.78 -3.52 6.68
C TYR A 170 -28.17 -3.62 7.32
N ASP A 171 -29.16 -4.26 6.68
CA ASP A 171 -30.45 -4.51 7.33
C ASP A 171 -30.32 -5.67 8.33
N SER A 172 -30.68 -5.40 9.58
CA SER A 172 -30.78 -6.38 10.66
C SER A 172 -31.65 -7.60 10.31
N LYS A 173 -32.67 -7.43 9.45
CA LYS A 173 -33.66 -8.46 9.09
C LYS A 173 -33.18 -9.42 7.99
N LYS A 174 -32.07 -9.15 7.32
CA LYS A 174 -31.56 -9.96 6.20
C LYS A 174 -30.49 -10.96 6.65
N SER A 175 -30.36 -12.05 5.90
CA SER A 175 -29.50 -13.20 6.23
C SER A 175 -28.02 -13.05 5.81
N GLY A 176 -27.61 -11.86 5.37
CA GLY A 176 -26.24 -11.56 4.93
C GLY A 176 -26.09 -11.38 3.42
N CYS A 177 -24.93 -10.87 3.02
CA CYS A 177 -24.48 -10.67 1.65
C CYS A 177 -23.55 -11.81 1.21
N TYR A 178 -23.56 -12.14 -0.08
CA TYR A 178 -22.62 -13.12 -0.67
C TYR A 178 -21.32 -12.48 -1.17
N ALA A 179 -21.31 -11.16 -1.33
CA ALA A 179 -20.15 -10.40 -1.80
C ALA A 179 -19.45 -9.72 -0.61
N ASP A 180 -18.19 -9.37 -0.81
CA ASP A 180 -17.39 -8.75 0.23
C ASP A 180 -17.71 -7.26 0.35
N HIS A 181 -17.69 -6.74 1.58
CA HIS A 181 -17.81 -5.31 1.87
C HIS A 181 -16.48 -4.78 2.42
N TYR A 182 -15.95 -5.49 3.42
CA TYR A 182 -14.63 -5.23 4.00
C TYR A 182 -13.75 -6.46 3.85
N VAL A 183 -12.46 -6.32 3.52
CA VAL A 183 -11.54 -7.42 3.16
C VAL A 183 -10.18 -7.28 3.85
N HIS A 184 -10.18 -6.83 5.11
CA HIS A 184 -8.97 -6.49 5.85
C HIS A 184 -7.98 -7.66 5.99
N ASN A 185 -8.49 -8.89 6.16
CA ASN A 185 -7.66 -10.09 6.15
C ASN A 185 -6.91 -10.34 4.82
N MET A 186 -7.50 -9.96 3.69
CA MET A 186 -6.89 -10.08 2.36
C MET A 186 -5.87 -8.96 2.11
N ILE A 187 -6.17 -7.73 2.58
CA ILE A 187 -5.20 -6.62 2.57
C ILE A 187 -3.94 -7.00 3.37
N GLU A 188 -4.12 -7.51 4.60
CA GLU A 188 -3.01 -7.95 5.44
C GLU A 188 -2.12 -9.00 4.75
N ALA A 189 -2.75 -9.98 4.09
CA ALA A 189 -2.05 -11.04 3.37
C ALA A 189 -1.31 -10.51 2.12
N ASP A 190 -1.93 -9.61 1.35
CA ASP A 190 -1.31 -9.00 0.18
C ASP A 190 -0.09 -8.13 0.59
N ILE A 191 -0.18 -7.42 1.71
CA ILE A 191 0.95 -6.66 2.27
C ILE A 191 2.06 -7.60 2.75
N GLU A 192 1.71 -8.70 3.43
CA GLU A 192 2.67 -9.73 3.86
C GLU A 192 3.43 -10.30 2.65
N ALA A 193 2.72 -10.60 1.56
CA ALA A 193 3.31 -11.07 0.32
C ALA A 193 4.23 -10.03 -0.34
N LEU A 194 3.86 -8.74 -0.32
CA LEU A 194 4.71 -7.67 -0.84
C LEU A 194 5.99 -7.50 -0.01
N ILE A 195 5.89 -7.53 1.32
CA ILE A 195 7.04 -7.47 2.22
C ILE A 195 7.98 -8.65 1.94
N GLU A 196 7.45 -9.87 1.83
CA GLU A 196 8.26 -11.05 1.55
C GLU A 196 8.94 -10.97 0.17
N TYR A 197 8.23 -10.48 -0.84
CA TYR A 197 8.81 -10.23 -2.16
C TYR A 197 10.00 -9.27 -2.11
N ILE A 198 9.89 -8.18 -1.35
CA ILE A 198 10.97 -7.21 -1.18
C ILE A 198 12.15 -7.86 -0.44
N ASN A 199 11.88 -8.59 0.64
CA ASN A 199 12.91 -9.28 1.42
C ASN A 199 13.67 -10.31 0.60
N ILE A 200 13.02 -10.98 -0.37
CA ILE A 200 13.69 -11.95 -1.25
C ILE A 200 14.56 -11.23 -2.29
N ASN A 201 14.11 -10.12 -2.86
CA ASN A 201 14.75 -9.48 -4.02
C ASN A 201 15.71 -8.33 -3.66
N TYR A 202 15.61 -7.75 -2.46
CA TYR A 202 16.32 -6.53 -2.08
C TYR A 202 16.93 -6.58 -0.67
N LYS A 203 17.08 -7.78 -0.08
CA LYS A 203 17.50 -7.98 1.32
C LYS A 203 18.72 -7.17 1.76
N ASP A 204 19.74 -7.12 0.91
CA ASP A 204 21.04 -6.51 1.22
C ASP A 204 21.15 -5.05 0.72
N ASN A 205 20.06 -4.52 0.16
CA ASN A 205 20.02 -3.19 -0.43
C ASN A 205 19.21 -2.23 0.44
N ASN A 206 19.81 -1.10 0.79
CA ASN A 206 19.09 0.00 1.43
C ASN A 206 18.10 0.70 0.47
N ILE A 207 18.13 0.32 -0.82
CA ILE A 207 17.37 0.93 -1.90
C ILE A 207 16.62 -0.17 -2.65
N ILE A 208 15.34 0.08 -2.91
CA ILE A 208 14.51 -0.79 -3.76
C ILE A 208 14.37 -0.10 -5.12
N ASN A 209 14.90 -0.71 -6.18
CA ASN A 209 14.53 -0.32 -7.54
C ASN A 209 13.14 -0.87 -7.82
N HIS A 210 12.10 -0.03 -7.72
CA HIS A 210 10.73 -0.53 -7.80
C HIS A 210 10.43 -1.03 -9.22
N ASN A 211 9.61 -2.08 -9.32
CA ASN A 211 9.24 -2.66 -10.60
C ASN A 211 7.72 -2.63 -10.79
N LYS A 212 7.26 -3.10 -11.96
CA LYS A 212 5.84 -3.14 -12.30
C LYS A 212 5.01 -3.99 -11.34
N GLU A 213 5.59 -5.03 -10.72
CA GLU A 213 4.86 -5.87 -9.76
C GLU A 213 4.60 -5.13 -8.44
N ILE A 214 5.60 -4.39 -7.93
CA ILE A 214 5.45 -3.54 -6.74
C ILE A 214 4.39 -2.46 -7.00
N ILE A 215 4.47 -1.74 -8.14
CA ILE A 215 3.49 -0.71 -8.51
C ILE A 215 2.07 -1.31 -8.58
N LYS A 216 1.89 -2.43 -9.29
CA LYS A 216 0.57 -3.08 -9.41
C LYS A 216 0.01 -3.49 -8.05
N CYS A 217 0.84 -4.04 -7.16
CA CYS A 217 0.41 -4.45 -5.83
C CYS A 217 -0.05 -3.24 -5.00
N ILE A 218 0.76 -2.18 -4.93
CA ILE A 218 0.42 -0.95 -4.20
C ILE A 218 -0.82 -0.27 -4.76
N ASN A 219 -0.94 -0.15 -6.08
CA ASN A 219 -2.14 0.42 -6.73
C ASN A 219 -3.39 -0.38 -6.39
N THR A 220 -3.28 -1.72 -6.35
CA THR A 220 -4.39 -2.60 -5.98
C THR A 220 -4.78 -2.38 -4.52
N LEU A 221 -3.81 -2.37 -3.60
CA LEU A 221 -4.05 -2.11 -2.18
C LEU A 221 -4.75 -0.76 -1.97
N CYS A 222 -4.22 0.31 -2.57
CA CYS A 222 -4.79 1.66 -2.52
C CYS A 222 -6.24 1.69 -3.02
N PHE A 223 -6.53 1.04 -4.17
CA PHE A 223 -7.90 0.94 -4.70
C PHE A 223 -8.86 0.25 -3.73
N VAL A 224 -8.45 -0.89 -3.17
CA VAL A 224 -9.28 -1.73 -2.28
C VAL A 224 -9.53 -1.02 -0.94
N ILE A 225 -8.50 -0.41 -0.35
CA ILE A 225 -8.61 0.37 0.90
C ILE A 225 -9.55 1.56 0.69
N LYS A 226 -9.36 2.32 -0.40
CA LYS A 226 -10.23 3.44 -0.75
C LYS A 226 -11.69 3.03 -0.96
N HIS A 227 -11.92 1.87 -1.57
CA HIS A 227 -13.28 1.33 -1.73
C HIS A 227 -13.96 1.10 -0.37
N MET A 228 -13.26 0.42 0.56
CA MET A 228 -13.77 0.15 1.90
C MET A 228 -13.98 1.44 2.70
N GLU A 229 -13.04 2.39 2.62
CA GLU A 229 -13.14 3.69 3.29
C GLU A 229 -14.37 4.45 2.82
N SER A 230 -14.55 4.57 1.50
CA SER A 230 -15.68 5.28 0.91
C SER A 230 -17.00 4.68 1.35
N GLU A 231 -17.11 3.35 1.37
CA GLU A 231 -18.32 2.67 1.78
C GLU A 231 -18.64 2.92 3.26
N LEU A 232 -17.68 2.74 4.17
CA LEU A 232 -17.91 2.99 5.60
C LEU A 232 -18.19 4.48 5.86
N LYS A 233 -17.49 5.38 5.18
CA LYS A 233 -17.70 6.82 5.30
C LYS A 233 -19.12 7.21 4.92
N SER A 234 -19.66 6.68 3.82
CA SER A 234 -21.04 6.91 3.40
C SER A 234 -22.05 6.49 4.48
N LEU A 235 -21.86 5.31 5.10
CA LEU A 235 -22.73 4.82 6.17
C LEU A 235 -22.68 5.71 7.42
N CYS A 236 -21.52 6.30 7.69
CA CYS A 236 -21.27 7.09 8.89
C CYS A 236 -21.71 8.56 8.79
N ILE A 237 -22.20 9.05 7.64
CA ILE A 237 -22.58 10.47 7.42
C ILE A 237 -23.57 10.97 8.49
N TYR A 238 -24.53 10.14 8.87
CA TYR A 238 -25.59 10.49 9.83
C TYR A 238 -25.47 9.76 11.17
N ALA A 239 -24.34 9.08 11.42
CA ALA A 239 -24.12 8.32 12.63
C ALA A 239 -23.18 9.07 13.59
N GLU A 240 -23.35 8.84 14.88
CA GLU A 240 -22.41 9.35 15.88
C GLU A 240 -21.12 8.52 15.89
N PRO A 241 -19.95 9.09 16.23
CA PRO A 241 -18.67 8.36 16.22
C PRO A 241 -18.65 7.07 17.07
N LYS A 242 -19.46 7.02 18.13
CA LYS A 242 -19.65 5.85 19.00
C LYS A 242 -20.36 4.68 18.29
N GLU A 243 -20.96 4.91 17.12
CA GLU A 243 -21.74 3.94 16.35
C GLU A 243 -20.99 3.41 15.13
N TYR A 244 -19.87 4.03 14.74
CA TYR A 244 -19.12 3.67 13.53
C TYR A 244 -18.68 2.19 13.53
N ASP A 245 -18.26 1.67 14.68
CA ASP A 245 -17.87 0.26 14.83
C ASP A 245 -19.05 -0.71 14.57
N LYS A 246 -20.31 -0.29 14.77
CA LYS A 246 -21.49 -1.11 14.50
C LYS A 246 -21.84 -1.17 13.01
N LEU A 247 -21.47 -0.14 12.26
CA LEU A 247 -21.72 -0.04 10.82
C LEU A 247 -20.65 -0.80 10.02
N HIS A 248 -19.44 -0.92 10.56
CA HIS A 248 -18.37 -1.72 10.00
C HIS A 248 -18.61 -3.21 10.24
N GLN A 249 -19.20 -3.92 9.27
CA GLN A 249 -19.50 -5.35 9.40
C GLN A 249 -19.54 -6.08 8.06
N ASN A 250 -19.25 -7.38 8.10
CA ASN A 250 -19.51 -8.32 7.01
C ASN A 250 -20.54 -9.37 7.46
N LYS A 251 -21.80 -9.21 7.09
CA LYS A 251 -22.79 -10.28 7.28
C LYS A 251 -22.63 -11.34 6.20
N VAL A 252 -22.07 -12.48 6.57
CA VAL A 252 -21.91 -13.62 5.66
C VAL A 252 -23.08 -14.58 5.76
N ILE A 253 -23.52 -15.09 4.61
CA ILE A 253 -24.54 -16.14 4.56
C ILE A 253 -23.92 -17.47 4.99
N HIS A 254 -24.38 -18.00 6.12
CA HIS A 254 -24.05 -19.36 6.52
C HIS A 254 -24.74 -20.37 5.58
N LYS A 255 -23.97 -20.98 4.68
CA LYS A 255 -24.46 -22.10 3.87
C LYS A 255 -24.84 -23.25 4.82
N LYS A 256 -26.12 -23.62 4.84
CA LYS A 256 -26.57 -24.84 5.53
C LYS A 256 -25.78 -26.04 4.97
N PRO A 257 -25.29 -26.96 5.80
CA PRO A 257 -24.58 -28.14 5.32
C PRO A 257 -25.47 -28.90 4.34
N LYS A 258 -24.93 -29.21 3.15
CA LYS A 258 -25.63 -30.01 2.14
C LYS A 258 -26.01 -31.35 2.78
N LYS A 259 -27.31 -31.63 2.93
CA LYS A 259 -27.79 -32.96 3.30
C LYS A 259 -27.30 -33.93 2.23
N ASN A 260 -26.45 -34.87 2.61
CA ASN A 260 -26.04 -35.97 1.74
C ASN A 260 -27.29 -36.78 1.37
N PHE A 261 -27.81 -36.57 0.16
CA PHE A 261 -28.82 -37.47 -0.41
C PHE A 261 -28.14 -38.83 -0.61
N LYS A 262 -28.38 -39.76 0.33
CA LYS A 262 -28.04 -41.17 0.14
C LYS A 262 -28.75 -41.63 -1.14
N LYS A 263 -28.00 -41.87 -2.21
CA LYS A 263 -28.51 -42.56 -3.40
C LYS A 263 -29.08 -43.90 -2.94
N LYS A 264 -30.40 -44.06 -3.03
CA LYS A 264 -31.01 -45.40 -2.96
C LYS A 264 -30.43 -46.20 -4.12
N LYS A 265 -29.70 -47.27 -3.80
CA LYS A 265 -29.42 -48.32 -4.78
C LYS A 265 -30.78 -48.93 -5.13
N ILE A 266 -31.15 -48.85 -6.41
CA ILE A 266 -32.20 -49.68 -7.02
C ILE A 266 -31.49 -50.92 -7.54
#